data_AF-A0A428Q686-F1
#
_entry.id   AF-A0A428Q686-F1
#
_cell.length_a   1.000
_cell.length_b   1.000
_cell.length_c   1.000
_cell.angle_alpha   90.00
_cell.angle_beta   90.00
_cell.angle_gamma   90.00
#
_symmetry.space_group_name_H-M   'P 1'
#
loop_
_entity.id
_entity.type
_entity.pdbx_description
1 polymer ?
#
loop_
_entity_poly.entity_id
_entity_poly.type
_entity_poly.pdbx_seq_one_letter_code
_entity_poly.pdbx_strand_id
1 'polypeptide(L)'
;MLNEIYHVKQSTSNYCPQEHQASHRPQHESACNKIWAARAELDEEEDLVRYATEDDTTPANAFETHVGDFWNTFSTRDYMLARFALSNHLFLIGTLDGACEALEHMQDLIRLCRRDDRGARDKVPALMLRLDLDQECYDFVKWWETYNADGPYDWDDMTAPHLNIHGADVFEDPNFFGRSSALNNIIAILLLKLKLLVDIRNLKVTRKVLALRCLPHDLWQPIELSVIRSPLSVKLQKESPQSLLEIEKKLLNQTCKIGATLVKVNRYFMHSLFDPDDSFFKRLSFNWMGSWEKMALAMQNSYATWWETEGALDLLYDARECAARDYEDGIEELAEAEEERSGGRTVEEIKEDVGVRLIWEYLGWAVENASYLGPWSERPSEQHTRANKEAWAQGMEEEAEFDGWLDEGLRVTKIISITLGKSRLSLW
;
A
#
# COMPACT_ATOMS: atom_id res chain seq x y z
N MET A 1 -8.39 21.22 -0.35
CA MET A 1 -7.89 19.93 -0.84
C MET A 1 -8.44 18.77 0.00
N LEU A 2 -8.12 18.64 1.29
CA LEU A 2 -8.76 17.63 2.17
C LEU A 2 -10.30 17.76 2.19
N ASN A 3 -10.85 18.96 2.42
CA ASN A 3 -12.31 19.19 2.36
C ASN A 3 -12.97 18.96 0.99
N GLU A 4 -12.19 18.92 -0.11
CA GLU A 4 -12.73 18.62 -1.44
C GLU A 4 -12.72 17.12 -1.73
N ILE A 5 -11.74 16.38 -1.18
CA ILE A 5 -11.64 14.91 -1.30
C ILE A 5 -12.63 14.21 -0.35
N TYR A 6 -12.84 14.74 0.87
CA TYR A 6 -13.67 14.10 1.89
C TYR A 6 -15.19 14.11 1.63
N HIS A 7 -15.67 14.87 0.64
CA HIS A 7 -17.11 15.01 0.36
C HIS A 7 -17.62 14.18 -0.83
N VAL A 8 -16.78 13.38 -1.50
CA VAL A 8 -17.17 12.64 -2.71
C VAL A 8 -17.42 11.15 -2.41
N LYS A 9 -18.20 10.86 -1.36
CA LYS A 9 -18.96 9.60 -1.30
C LYS A 9 -20.41 9.97 -1.64
N GLN A 10 -20.81 9.67 -2.87
CA GLN A 10 -22.12 9.91 -3.51
C GLN A 10 -22.21 11.14 -4.45
N SER A 11 -21.64 11.03 -5.65
CA SER A 11 -22.28 11.64 -6.81
C SER A 11 -22.10 10.74 -8.04
N THR A 12 -23.00 9.78 -8.21
CA THR A 12 -23.20 9.12 -9.50
C THR A 12 -23.75 10.17 -10.47
N SER A 13 -22.91 10.68 -11.38
CA SER A 13 -23.18 11.87 -12.20
C SER A 13 -24.23 11.68 -13.32
N ASN A 14 -25.06 10.64 -13.26
CA ASN A 14 -26.10 10.38 -14.26
C ASN A 14 -27.53 10.61 -13.76
N TYR A 15 -27.74 10.89 -12.46
CA TYR A 15 -29.08 11.05 -11.86
C TYR A 15 -29.17 12.18 -10.80
N CYS A 16 -28.54 13.31 -11.05
CA CYS A 16 -28.58 14.45 -10.13
C CYS A 16 -29.64 15.50 -10.56
N PRO A 17 -30.72 15.74 -9.79
CA PRO A 17 -31.71 16.76 -10.10
C PRO A 17 -31.11 18.18 -10.04
N GLN A 18 -31.65 19.11 -10.82
CA GLN A 18 -31.12 20.48 -10.97
C GLN A 18 -30.98 21.22 -9.63
N GLU A 19 -31.85 20.94 -8.67
CA GLU A 19 -31.79 21.50 -7.31
C GLU A 19 -30.57 20.99 -6.52
N HIS A 20 -30.22 19.70 -6.65
CA HIS A 20 -29.03 19.12 -6.01
C HIS A 20 -27.74 19.61 -6.68
N GLN A 21 -27.75 19.79 -8.00
CA GLN A 21 -26.62 20.44 -8.69
C GLN A 21 -26.45 21.89 -8.21
N ALA A 22 -27.54 22.65 -8.03
CA ALA A 22 -27.47 24.03 -7.56
C ALA A 22 -27.00 24.14 -6.10
N SER A 23 -27.37 23.21 -5.22
CA SER A 23 -26.96 23.24 -3.81
C SER A 23 -25.51 22.79 -3.60
N HIS A 24 -24.99 21.86 -4.41
CA HIS A 24 -23.61 21.38 -4.32
C HIS A 24 -22.63 22.18 -5.18
N ARG A 25 -23.11 23.02 -6.11
CA ARG A 25 -22.29 23.88 -6.97
C ARG A 25 -21.19 24.64 -6.21
N PRO A 26 -21.44 25.30 -5.06
CA PRO A 26 -20.38 26.03 -4.36
C PRO A 26 -19.23 25.15 -3.88
N GLN A 27 -19.45 23.84 -3.69
CA GLN A 27 -18.45 22.88 -3.21
C GLN A 27 -17.52 22.38 -4.32
N HIS A 28 -17.95 22.41 -5.58
CA HIS A 28 -17.17 21.85 -6.71
C HIS A 28 -16.98 22.81 -7.89
N GLU A 29 -17.54 24.03 -7.87
CA GLU A 29 -17.45 24.99 -8.98
C GLU A 29 -16.00 25.28 -9.41
N SER A 30 -15.09 25.44 -8.44
CA SER A 30 -13.67 25.65 -8.72
C SER A 30 -13.04 24.47 -9.48
N ALA A 31 -13.32 23.24 -9.06
CA ALA A 31 -12.81 22.04 -9.72
C ALA A 31 -13.41 21.85 -11.12
N CYS A 32 -14.73 22.05 -11.26
CA CYS A 32 -15.41 21.95 -12.55
C CYS A 32 -14.91 22.99 -13.55
N ASN A 33 -14.68 24.23 -13.13
CA ASN A 33 -14.15 25.27 -14.01
C ASN A 33 -12.73 24.95 -14.50
N LYS A 34 -11.90 24.34 -13.64
CA LYS A 34 -10.56 23.87 -14.04
C LYS A 34 -10.62 22.75 -15.07
N ILE A 35 -11.49 21.76 -14.87
CA ILE A 35 -11.70 20.67 -15.83
C ILE A 35 -12.22 21.22 -17.15
N TRP A 36 -13.19 22.13 -17.12
CA TRP A 36 -13.73 22.75 -18.32
C TRP A 36 -12.67 23.52 -19.11
N ALA A 37 -11.86 24.34 -18.42
CA ALA A 37 -10.75 25.05 -19.06
C ALA A 37 -9.70 24.09 -19.64
N ALA A 38 -9.33 23.04 -18.89
CA ALA A 38 -8.35 22.06 -19.34
C ALA A 38 -8.84 21.21 -20.52
N ARG A 39 -10.15 20.96 -20.63
CA ARG A 39 -10.74 20.33 -21.83
C ARG A 39 -10.64 21.24 -23.04
N ALA A 40 -11.01 22.51 -22.90
CA ALA A 40 -10.91 23.48 -24.00
C ALA A 40 -9.46 23.64 -24.48
N GLU A 41 -8.49 23.69 -23.55
CA GLU A 41 -7.06 23.74 -23.87
C GLU A 41 -6.59 22.46 -24.57
N LEU A 42 -7.00 21.28 -24.10
CA LEU A 42 -6.67 20.01 -24.76
C LEU A 42 -7.24 19.94 -26.18
N ASP A 43 -8.48 20.38 -26.38
CA ASP A 43 -9.13 20.39 -27.70
C ASP A 43 -8.38 21.32 -28.67
N GLU A 44 -7.96 22.51 -28.22
CA GLU A 44 -7.17 23.45 -29.02
C GLU A 44 -5.81 22.86 -29.41
N GLU A 45 -5.08 22.28 -28.45
CA GLU A 45 -3.79 21.65 -28.70
C GLU A 45 -3.91 20.40 -29.59
N GLU A 46 -4.99 19.63 -29.46
CA GLU A 46 -5.26 18.49 -30.33
C GLU A 46 -5.45 18.94 -31.78
N ASP A 47 -6.23 20.00 -32.01
CA ASP A 47 -6.43 20.58 -33.33
C ASP A 47 -5.11 21.09 -33.92
N LEU A 48 -4.26 21.75 -33.12
CA LEU A 48 -2.94 22.21 -33.56
C LEU A 48 -2.05 21.05 -34.01
N VAL A 49 -2.01 19.95 -33.25
CA VAL A 49 -1.22 18.77 -33.62
C VAL A 49 -1.81 18.05 -34.83
N ARG A 50 -3.14 17.91 -34.90
CA ARG A 50 -3.84 17.17 -35.96
C ARG A 50 -3.79 17.88 -37.31
N TYR A 51 -3.90 19.21 -37.31
CA TYR A 51 -3.93 20.03 -38.52
C TYR A 51 -2.61 20.76 -38.78
N ALA A 52 -1.53 20.37 -38.08
CA ALA A 52 -0.21 20.91 -38.29
C ALA A 52 0.23 20.81 -39.77
N THR A 53 0.73 21.91 -40.31
CA THR A 53 1.42 21.89 -41.61
C THR A 53 2.86 21.47 -41.39
N GLU A 54 3.35 20.54 -42.21
CA GLU A 54 4.72 20.03 -42.09
C GLU A 54 5.75 21.16 -42.25
N ASP A 55 6.70 21.25 -41.30
CA ASP A 55 7.88 22.11 -41.37
C ASP A 55 9.10 21.41 -40.76
N ASP A 56 10.27 22.08 -40.76
CA ASP A 56 11.54 21.53 -40.28
C ASP A 56 11.50 20.98 -38.83
N THR A 57 10.50 21.38 -38.03
CA THR A 57 10.37 21.03 -36.61
C THR A 57 9.01 20.42 -36.24
N THR A 58 8.06 20.43 -37.17
CA THR A 58 6.68 20.02 -36.96
C THR A 58 6.31 18.94 -37.97
N PRO A 59 6.19 17.67 -37.56
CA PRO A 59 5.74 16.62 -38.47
C PRO A 59 4.25 16.75 -38.77
N ALA A 60 3.85 16.50 -40.02
CA ALA A 60 2.45 16.29 -40.35
C ALA A 60 1.96 14.93 -39.79
N ASN A 61 0.71 14.88 -39.33
CA ASN A 61 0.07 13.65 -38.84
C ASN A 61 0.88 12.97 -37.70
N ALA A 62 1.25 13.76 -36.68
CA ALA A 62 2.07 13.26 -35.57
C ALA A 62 1.41 12.08 -34.82
N PHE A 63 0.07 12.06 -34.75
CA PHE A 63 -0.72 10.97 -34.15
C PHE A 63 -0.57 9.62 -34.84
N GLU A 64 -0.08 9.57 -36.06
CA GLU A 64 0.17 8.35 -36.83
C GLU A 64 1.66 8.06 -36.96
N THR A 65 2.48 9.11 -37.08
CA THR A 65 3.90 8.99 -37.46
C THR A 65 4.86 9.03 -36.27
N HIS A 66 4.47 9.62 -35.14
CA HIS A 66 5.35 9.87 -33.98
C HIS A 66 4.82 9.24 -32.68
N VAL A 67 3.85 8.33 -32.75
CA VAL A 67 3.32 7.61 -31.57
C VAL A 67 4.45 6.90 -30.84
N GLY A 68 4.52 7.13 -29.53
CA GLY A 68 5.57 6.60 -28.66
C GLY A 68 6.71 7.61 -28.41
N ASP A 69 6.82 8.65 -29.25
CA ASP A 69 7.89 9.66 -29.21
C ASP A 69 7.36 11.12 -29.16
N PHE A 70 6.11 11.32 -28.71
CA PHE A 70 5.49 12.65 -28.61
C PHE A 70 6.27 13.63 -27.72
N TRP A 71 7.09 13.14 -26.78
CA TRP A 71 7.85 14.02 -25.91
C TRP A 71 9.11 14.60 -26.58
N ASN A 72 9.75 13.86 -27.49
CA ASN A 72 10.90 14.38 -28.22
C ASN A 72 10.49 15.24 -29.42
N THR A 73 9.25 15.09 -29.89
CA THR A 73 8.65 15.96 -30.90
C THR A 73 8.20 17.27 -30.25
N PHE A 74 8.92 18.37 -30.50
CA PHE A 74 8.69 19.65 -29.81
C PHE A 74 7.26 20.19 -29.99
N SER A 75 6.71 20.09 -31.20
CA SER A 75 5.36 20.59 -31.53
C SER A 75 4.22 19.84 -30.83
N THR A 76 4.47 18.65 -30.30
CA THR A 76 3.44 17.85 -29.60
C THR A 76 3.51 17.95 -28.08
N ARG A 77 4.48 18.71 -27.53
CA ARG A 77 4.68 18.82 -26.08
C ARG A 77 3.54 19.53 -25.38
N ASP A 78 3.01 20.59 -25.98
CA ASP A 78 1.94 21.39 -25.37
C ASP A 78 0.65 20.56 -25.27
N TYR A 79 0.31 19.79 -26.30
CA TYR A 79 -0.73 18.75 -26.22
C TYR A 79 -0.49 17.73 -25.09
N MET A 80 0.73 17.20 -24.93
CA MET A 80 1.04 16.26 -23.85
C MET A 80 0.89 16.91 -22.46
N LEU A 81 1.24 18.18 -22.33
CA LEU A 81 1.08 18.96 -21.10
C LEU A 81 -0.40 19.22 -20.79
N ALA A 82 -1.19 19.65 -21.78
CA ALA A 82 -2.62 19.88 -21.65
C ALA A 82 -3.36 18.60 -21.25
N ARG A 83 -3.07 17.47 -21.91
CA ARG A 83 -3.66 16.16 -21.59
C ARG A 83 -3.31 15.69 -20.18
N PHE A 84 -2.06 15.90 -19.74
CA PHE A 84 -1.64 15.59 -18.38
C PHE A 84 -2.29 16.53 -17.34
N ALA A 85 -2.49 17.81 -17.66
CA ALA A 85 -3.17 18.75 -16.78
C ALA A 85 -4.65 18.34 -16.57
N LEU A 86 -5.36 18.02 -17.67
CA LEU A 86 -6.73 17.52 -17.61
C LEU A 86 -6.82 16.23 -16.77
N SER A 87 -5.96 15.25 -17.04
CA SER A 87 -5.98 13.97 -16.29
C SER A 87 -5.73 14.16 -14.80
N ASN A 88 -4.88 15.11 -14.39
CA ASN A 88 -4.69 15.45 -12.97
C ASN A 88 -5.93 16.10 -12.35
N HIS A 89 -6.62 16.99 -13.06
CA HIS A 89 -7.85 17.59 -12.56
C HIS A 89 -8.96 16.55 -12.37
N LEU A 90 -9.11 15.64 -13.33
CA LEU A 90 -10.05 14.51 -13.27
C LEU A 90 -9.68 13.52 -12.16
N PHE A 91 -8.39 13.23 -11.98
CA PHE A 91 -7.91 12.38 -10.90
C PHE A 91 -8.26 12.97 -9.51
N LEU A 92 -8.03 14.28 -9.34
CA LEU A 92 -8.23 14.96 -8.05
C LEU A 92 -9.71 15.18 -7.68
N ILE A 93 -10.63 15.20 -8.64
CA ILE A 93 -12.07 15.37 -8.33
C ILE A 93 -12.66 14.15 -7.59
N GLY A 94 -11.98 13.00 -7.64
CA GLY A 94 -12.34 11.84 -6.84
C GLY A 94 -13.65 11.15 -7.23
N THR A 95 -14.26 11.49 -8.37
CA THR A 95 -15.48 10.81 -8.85
C THR A 95 -15.15 9.55 -9.66
N LEU A 96 -16.13 8.64 -9.82
CA LEU A 96 -15.99 7.46 -10.66
C LEU A 96 -15.74 7.83 -12.12
N ASP A 97 -16.56 8.75 -12.68
CA ASP A 97 -16.41 9.20 -14.06
C ASP A 97 -15.06 9.90 -14.28
N GLY A 98 -14.63 10.72 -13.31
CA GLY A 98 -13.31 11.34 -13.33
C GLY A 98 -12.17 10.32 -13.26
N ALA A 99 -12.31 9.24 -12.49
CA ALA A 99 -11.32 8.17 -12.43
C ALA A 99 -11.23 7.40 -13.77
N CYS A 100 -12.36 7.10 -14.41
CA CYS A 100 -12.40 6.49 -15.75
C CYS A 100 -11.70 7.37 -16.78
N GLU A 101 -12.12 8.63 -16.91
CA GLU A 101 -11.58 9.58 -17.90
C GLU A 101 -10.10 9.88 -17.63
N ALA A 102 -9.69 10.03 -16.36
CA ALA A 102 -8.29 10.21 -16.00
C ALA A 102 -7.44 9.00 -16.42
N LEU A 103 -7.93 7.77 -16.23
CA LEU A 103 -7.20 6.57 -16.63
C LEU A 103 -7.03 6.51 -18.15
N GLU A 104 -8.07 6.82 -18.91
CA GLU A 104 -8.01 6.89 -20.39
C GLU A 104 -6.94 7.88 -20.86
N HIS A 105 -6.93 9.10 -20.32
CA HIS A 105 -5.92 10.10 -20.67
C HIS A 105 -4.50 9.67 -20.26
N MET A 106 -4.32 9.05 -19.09
CA MET A 106 -3.00 8.59 -18.64
C MET A 106 -2.47 7.41 -19.46
N GLN A 107 -3.33 6.46 -19.82
CA GLN A 107 -2.95 5.36 -20.72
C GLN A 107 -2.59 5.88 -22.10
N ASP A 108 -3.32 6.87 -22.61
CA ASP A 108 -2.99 7.47 -23.90
C ASP A 108 -1.67 8.27 -23.85
N LEU A 109 -1.40 9.01 -22.76
CA LEU A 109 -0.10 9.65 -22.54
C LEU A 109 1.05 8.64 -22.58
N ILE A 110 0.88 7.46 -21.95
CA ILE A 110 1.89 6.39 -21.98
C ILE A 110 2.01 5.76 -23.37
N ARG A 111 0.91 5.63 -24.12
CA ARG A 111 0.94 5.17 -25.52
C ARG A 111 1.70 6.14 -26.42
N LEU A 112 1.47 7.45 -26.24
CA LEU A 112 2.08 8.52 -27.03
C LEU A 112 3.54 8.78 -26.64
N CYS A 113 3.93 8.48 -25.41
CA CYS A 113 5.28 8.60 -24.89
C CYS A 113 5.62 7.36 -24.05
N ARG A 114 6.26 6.35 -24.67
CA ARG A 114 6.58 5.08 -23.98
C ARG A 114 7.47 5.28 -22.76
N ARG A 115 8.39 6.25 -22.82
CA ARG A 115 9.31 6.63 -21.73
C ARG A 115 8.60 7.20 -20.51
N ASP A 116 7.36 7.66 -20.67
CA ASP A 116 6.56 8.32 -19.64
C ASP A 116 7.30 9.50 -18.98
N ASP A 117 7.80 10.44 -19.78
CA ASP A 117 8.54 11.62 -19.31
C ASP A 117 7.72 12.53 -18.37
N ARG A 118 6.39 12.36 -18.32
CA ARG A 118 5.49 13.10 -17.42
C ARG A 118 5.15 12.34 -16.13
N GLY A 119 5.54 11.08 -16.00
CA GLY A 119 5.28 10.27 -14.82
C GLY A 119 3.79 9.93 -14.64
N ALA A 120 3.03 9.75 -15.73
CA ALA A 120 1.65 9.28 -15.69
C ALA A 120 1.54 7.88 -15.05
N ARG A 121 2.56 7.03 -15.21
CA ARG A 121 2.59 5.67 -14.65
C ARG A 121 2.47 5.63 -13.12
N ASP A 122 2.83 6.71 -12.43
CA ASP A 122 2.77 6.78 -10.97
C ASP A 122 1.33 6.82 -10.43
N LYS A 123 0.34 7.22 -11.26
CA LYS A 123 -1.07 7.33 -10.88
C LYS A 123 -1.94 6.20 -11.44
N VAL A 124 -1.52 5.60 -12.56
CA VAL A 124 -2.27 4.57 -13.28
C VAL A 124 -2.66 3.37 -12.40
N PRO A 125 -1.75 2.76 -11.60
CA PRO A 125 -2.12 1.64 -10.73
C PRO A 125 -3.21 2.00 -9.71
N ALA A 126 -3.12 3.19 -9.11
CA ALA A 126 -4.10 3.66 -8.14
C ALA A 126 -5.49 3.84 -8.79
N LEU A 127 -5.55 4.39 -10.01
CA LEU A 127 -6.79 4.51 -10.78
C LEU A 127 -7.36 3.14 -11.16
N MET A 128 -6.53 2.21 -11.64
CA MET A 128 -6.97 0.85 -11.99
C MET A 128 -7.62 0.14 -10.79
N LEU A 129 -7.03 0.24 -9.60
CA LEU A 129 -7.60 -0.37 -8.39
C LEU A 129 -8.93 0.25 -7.95
N ARG A 130 -9.12 1.57 -8.14
CA ARG A 130 -10.41 2.26 -7.86
C ARG A 130 -11.52 1.82 -8.82
N LEU A 131 -11.15 1.38 -10.02
CA LEU A 131 -12.05 0.91 -11.06
C LEU A 131 -12.21 -0.62 -11.08
N ASP A 132 -11.71 -1.31 -10.06
CA ASP A 132 -11.70 -2.77 -9.96
C ASP A 132 -10.99 -3.48 -11.14
N LEU A 133 -10.10 -2.78 -11.85
CA LEU A 133 -9.23 -3.33 -12.90
C LEU A 133 -8.00 -4.01 -12.27
N ASP A 134 -8.28 -4.96 -11.37
CA ASP A 134 -7.29 -5.54 -10.46
C ASP A 134 -6.25 -6.40 -11.20
N GLN A 135 -6.65 -7.13 -12.24
CA GLN A 135 -5.73 -7.94 -13.06
C GLN A 135 -4.83 -7.03 -13.90
N GLU A 136 -5.41 -6.02 -14.53
CA GLU A 136 -4.73 -5.04 -15.36
C GLU A 136 -3.74 -4.22 -14.54
N CYS A 137 -4.10 -3.85 -13.30
CA CYS A 137 -3.19 -3.21 -12.36
C CYS A 137 -1.97 -4.09 -12.08
N TYR A 138 -2.19 -5.38 -11.81
CA TYR A 138 -1.09 -6.30 -11.55
C TYR A 138 -0.17 -6.46 -12.76
N ASP A 139 -0.76 -6.68 -13.94
CA ASP A 139 -0.04 -6.85 -15.19
C ASP A 139 0.77 -5.60 -15.57
N PHE A 140 0.17 -4.41 -15.40
CA PHE A 140 0.81 -3.12 -15.64
C PHE A 140 2.03 -2.93 -14.73
N VAL A 141 1.87 -3.12 -13.42
CA VAL A 141 2.98 -2.98 -12.48
C VAL A 141 4.07 -4.02 -12.77
N LYS A 142 3.68 -5.28 -13.00
CA LYS A 142 4.64 -6.34 -13.30
C LYS A 142 5.49 -5.99 -14.52
N TRP A 143 4.89 -5.45 -15.58
CA TRP A 143 5.63 -5.03 -16.77
C TRP A 143 6.65 -3.94 -16.41
N TRP A 144 6.24 -2.87 -15.71
CA TRP A 144 7.13 -1.77 -15.33
C TRP A 144 8.27 -2.18 -14.38
N GLU A 145 8.08 -3.25 -13.60
CA GLU A 145 9.11 -3.77 -12.71
C GLU A 145 10.02 -4.82 -13.38
N THR A 146 9.67 -5.32 -14.57
CA THR A 146 10.40 -6.42 -15.24
C THR A 146 10.80 -6.17 -16.70
N TYR A 147 10.42 -5.04 -17.30
CA TYR A 147 10.66 -4.72 -18.72
C TYR A 147 12.14 -4.81 -19.16
N ASN A 148 13.08 -4.63 -18.22
CA ASN A 148 14.52 -4.68 -18.46
C ASN A 148 15.21 -5.91 -17.84
N ALA A 149 14.46 -6.97 -17.53
CA ALA A 149 15.02 -8.20 -16.94
C ALA A 149 16.07 -8.89 -17.86
N ASP A 150 15.88 -8.78 -19.18
CA ASP A 150 16.76 -9.37 -20.20
C ASP A 150 17.84 -8.40 -20.72
N GLY A 151 17.95 -7.20 -20.14
CA GLY A 151 18.90 -6.16 -20.55
C GLY A 151 18.28 -4.76 -20.63
N PRO A 152 19.06 -3.74 -21.03
CA PRO A 152 18.54 -2.39 -21.18
C PRO A 152 17.42 -2.37 -22.24
N TYR A 153 16.29 -1.80 -21.87
CA TYR A 153 15.16 -1.61 -22.79
C TYR A 153 15.41 -0.40 -23.68
N ASP A 154 15.32 -0.61 -24.99
CA ASP A 154 15.40 0.47 -25.97
C ASP A 154 14.04 1.13 -26.13
N TRP A 155 13.89 2.32 -25.57
CA TRP A 155 12.67 3.10 -25.64
C TRP A 155 12.36 3.65 -27.03
N ASP A 156 13.36 3.71 -27.91
CA ASP A 156 13.22 4.24 -29.26
C ASP A 156 12.86 3.13 -30.27
N ASP A 157 13.00 1.86 -29.87
CA ASP A 157 12.53 0.72 -30.65
C ASP A 157 11.02 0.51 -30.48
N MET A 158 10.25 1.06 -31.42
CA MET A 158 8.80 0.91 -31.44
C MET A 158 8.33 -0.54 -31.71
N THR A 159 9.21 -1.43 -32.12
CA THR A 159 8.90 -2.86 -32.30
C THR A 159 9.08 -3.67 -31.01
N ALA A 160 9.78 -3.13 -30.01
CA ALA A 160 9.97 -3.77 -28.72
C ALA A 160 8.62 -3.96 -28.00
N PRO A 161 8.43 -5.07 -27.27
CA PRO A 161 7.20 -5.32 -26.51
C PRO A 161 6.97 -4.23 -25.46
N HIS A 162 5.76 -3.67 -25.40
CA HIS A 162 5.40 -2.60 -24.46
C HIS A 162 4.05 -2.90 -23.83
N LEU A 163 3.99 -2.92 -22.49
CA LEU A 163 2.82 -3.26 -21.69
C LEU A 163 2.10 -4.55 -22.17
N ASN A 164 2.89 -5.56 -22.54
CA ASN A 164 2.44 -6.78 -23.19
C ASN A 164 2.24 -7.98 -22.25
N ILE A 165 2.28 -7.75 -20.93
CA ILE A 165 1.94 -8.76 -19.94
C ILE A 165 0.41 -8.75 -19.77
N HIS A 166 -0.20 -9.92 -19.87
CA HIS A 166 -1.64 -10.10 -19.67
C HIS A 166 -1.91 -11.40 -18.92
N GLY A 167 -2.76 -11.34 -17.89
CA GLY A 167 -3.17 -12.50 -17.10
C GLY A 167 -2.02 -13.12 -16.30
N ALA A 168 -1.06 -12.31 -15.84
CA ALA A 168 -0.02 -12.80 -14.95
C ALA A 168 -0.63 -13.34 -13.65
N ASP A 169 0.03 -14.33 -13.05
CA ASP A 169 -0.45 -14.92 -11.80
C ASP A 169 -0.32 -13.91 -10.66
N VAL A 170 -1.43 -13.26 -10.31
CA VAL A 170 -1.52 -12.33 -9.18
C VAL A 170 -1.14 -13.00 -7.86
N PHE A 171 -1.12 -14.34 -7.76
CA PHE A 171 -0.69 -15.07 -6.58
C PHE A 171 0.78 -15.52 -6.64
N GLU A 172 1.56 -15.15 -7.64
CA GLU A 172 2.99 -15.47 -7.69
C GLU A 172 3.77 -14.70 -6.61
N ASP A 173 4.99 -15.16 -6.31
CA ASP A 173 5.86 -14.47 -5.37
C ASP A 173 6.33 -13.12 -5.96
N PRO A 174 6.15 -11.99 -5.26
CA PRO A 174 6.47 -10.65 -5.77
C PRO A 174 7.99 -10.34 -5.73
N ASN A 175 8.83 -11.31 -6.12
CA ASN A 175 10.29 -11.20 -6.12
C ASN A 175 10.84 -10.25 -7.19
N PHE A 176 9.97 -9.68 -8.03
CA PHE A 176 10.36 -8.63 -8.99
C PHE A 176 10.52 -7.26 -8.35
N PHE A 177 10.07 -7.06 -7.10
CA PHE A 177 10.37 -5.83 -6.38
C PHE A 177 11.79 -5.81 -5.82
N GLY A 178 12.50 -4.71 -6.06
CA GLY A 178 13.85 -4.45 -5.57
C GLY A 178 13.99 -3.06 -4.96
N ARG A 179 15.23 -2.65 -4.65
CA ARG A 179 15.52 -1.32 -4.10
C ARG A 179 15.19 -0.17 -5.06
N SER A 180 15.23 -0.44 -6.37
CA SER A 180 14.97 0.55 -7.42
C SER A 180 13.51 0.64 -7.84
N SER A 181 12.64 -0.21 -7.29
CA SER A 181 11.23 -0.28 -7.66
C SER A 181 10.49 1.03 -7.40
N ALA A 182 9.49 1.33 -8.23
CA ALA A 182 8.72 2.55 -8.07
C ALA A 182 7.85 2.46 -6.81
N LEU A 183 7.84 3.52 -6.00
CA LEU A 183 7.11 3.56 -4.73
C LEU A 183 5.60 3.32 -4.96
N ASN A 184 5.01 3.97 -5.96
CA ASN A 184 3.58 3.82 -6.30
C ASN A 184 3.24 2.37 -6.73
N ASN A 185 4.16 1.68 -7.42
CA ASN A 185 3.98 0.29 -7.82
C ASN A 185 3.94 -0.65 -6.61
N ILE A 186 4.87 -0.48 -5.67
CA ILE A 186 4.90 -1.24 -4.41
C ILE A 186 3.59 -1.03 -3.63
N ILE A 187 3.16 0.24 -3.50
CA ILE A 187 1.93 0.61 -2.79
C ILE A 187 0.70 -0.03 -3.45
N ALA A 188 0.59 0.04 -4.78
CA ALA A 188 -0.55 -0.52 -5.49
C ALA A 188 -0.65 -2.04 -5.31
N ILE A 189 0.48 -2.77 -5.44
CA ILE A 189 0.45 -4.22 -5.24
C ILE A 189 0.23 -4.58 -3.78
N LEU A 190 0.77 -3.82 -2.82
CA LEU A 190 0.46 -4.01 -1.40
C LEU A 190 -1.05 -3.91 -1.15
N LEU A 191 -1.69 -2.85 -1.65
CA LEU A 191 -3.12 -2.62 -1.50
C LEU A 191 -3.95 -3.71 -2.19
N LEU A 192 -3.56 -4.13 -3.40
CA LEU A 192 -4.21 -5.24 -4.10
C LEU A 192 -4.16 -6.53 -3.27
N LYS A 193 -3.00 -6.86 -2.66
CA LYS A 193 -2.87 -8.06 -1.82
C LYS A 193 -3.73 -7.96 -0.55
N LEU A 194 -3.79 -6.79 0.08
CA LEU A 194 -4.69 -6.54 1.21
C LEU A 194 -6.16 -6.66 0.82
N LYS A 195 -6.57 -6.14 -0.34
CA LYS A 195 -7.92 -6.28 -0.91
C LYS A 195 -8.30 -7.76 -1.06
N LEU A 196 -7.40 -8.58 -1.60
CA LEU A 196 -7.62 -10.03 -1.73
C LEU A 196 -7.69 -10.75 -0.36
N LEU A 197 -6.88 -10.34 0.62
CA LEU A 197 -6.96 -10.86 1.99
C LEU A 197 -8.31 -10.53 2.65
N VAL A 198 -8.79 -9.31 2.47
CA VAL A 198 -10.13 -8.89 2.95
C VAL A 198 -11.23 -9.74 2.32
N ASP A 199 -11.18 -10.00 1.02
CA ASP A 199 -12.16 -10.84 0.34
C ASP A 199 -12.15 -12.29 0.85
N ILE A 200 -10.98 -12.89 1.08
CA ILE A 200 -10.88 -14.24 1.67
C ILE A 200 -11.46 -14.26 3.08
N ARG A 201 -11.14 -13.26 3.90
CA ARG A 201 -11.70 -13.11 5.24
C ARG A 201 -13.22 -12.97 5.19
N ASN A 202 -13.74 -12.13 4.32
CA ASN A 202 -15.18 -11.94 4.12
C ASN A 202 -15.88 -13.25 3.72
N LEU A 203 -15.28 -14.03 2.81
CA LEU A 203 -15.78 -15.34 2.41
C LEU A 203 -15.79 -16.33 3.59
N LYS A 204 -14.68 -16.42 4.34
CA LYS A 204 -14.57 -17.31 5.52
C LYS A 204 -15.61 -16.96 6.58
N VAL A 205 -15.75 -15.68 6.91
CA VAL A 205 -16.74 -15.21 7.90
C VAL A 205 -18.15 -15.49 7.42
N THR A 206 -18.46 -15.16 6.17
CA THR A 206 -19.78 -15.39 5.55
C THR A 206 -20.15 -16.86 5.63
N ARG A 207 -19.27 -17.77 5.20
CA ARG A 207 -19.50 -19.22 5.27
C ARG A 207 -19.77 -19.71 6.69
N LYS A 208 -19.03 -19.22 7.69
CA LYS A 208 -19.28 -19.55 9.10
C LYS A 208 -20.67 -19.08 9.53
N VAL A 209 -21.06 -17.85 9.19
CA VAL A 209 -22.39 -17.31 9.55
C VAL A 209 -23.51 -18.07 8.84
N LEU A 210 -23.37 -18.35 7.54
CA LEU A 210 -24.36 -19.11 6.76
C LEU A 210 -24.57 -20.52 7.34
N ALA A 211 -23.49 -21.21 7.70
CA ALA A 211 -23.54 -22.52 8.35
C ALA A 211 -24.27 -22.49 9.71
N LEU A 212 -24.10 -21.41 10.49
CA LEU A 212 -24.77 -21.24 11.79
C LEU A 212 -26.25 -20.85 11.69
N ARG A 213 -26.69 -20.28 10.56
CA ARG A 213 -28.03 -19.71 10.40
C ARG A 213 -29.01 -20.59 9.61
N CYS A 214 -28.57 -21.76 9.16
CA CYS A 214 -29.41 -22.73 8.42
C CYS A 214 -30.16 -22.11 7.22
N LEU A 215 -29.53 -21.17 6.50
CA LEU A 215 -30.14 -20.55 5.32
C LEU A 215 -30.23 -21.56 4.16
N PRO A 216 -31.26 -21.48 3.29
CA PRO A 216 -31.36 -22.29 2.09
C PRO A 216 -30.10 -22.19 1.22
N HIS A 217 -29.58 -23.32 0.73
CA HIS A 217 -28.33 -23.37 -0.04
C HIS A 217 -28.33 -22.47 -1.28
N ASP A 218 -29.49 -22.28 -1.92
CA ASP A 218 -29.62 -21.41 -3.10
C ASP A 218 -29.30 -19.93 -2.82
N LEU A 219 -29.38 -19.50 -1.55
CA LEU A 219 -29.02 -18.14 -1.14
C LEU A 219 -27.54 -17.98 -0.80
N TRP A 220 -26.77 -19.07 -0.66
CA TRP A 220 -25.38 -18.99 -0.21
C TRP A 220 -24.51 -18.33 -1.27
N GLN A 221 -24.61 -18.79 -2.52
CA GLN A 221 -23.77 -18.28 -3.60
C GLN A 221 -23.97 -16.78 -3.87
N PRO A 222 -25.21 -16.25 -3.97
CA PRO A 222 -25.41 -14.81 -4.11
C PRO A 222 -24.84 -14.00 -2.95
N ILE A 223 -24.97 -14.49 -1.71
CA ILE A 223 -24.42 -13.81 -0.51
C ILE A 223 -22.89 -13.82 -0.55
N GLU A 224 -22.27 -14.97 -0.82
CA GLU A 224 -20.82 -15.09 -0.95
C GLU A 224 -20.25 -14.18 -2.03
N LEU A 225 -20.92 -14.07 -3.19
CA LEU A 225 -20.49 -13.17 -4.25
C LEU A 225 -20.68 -11.69 -3.87
N SER A 226 -21.69 -11.36 -3.06
CA SER A 226 -21.93 -9.97 -2.63
C SER A 226 -20.92 -9.41 -1.64
N VAL A 227 -20.16 -10.28 -0.95
CA VAL A 227 -19.13 -9.87 0.01
C VAL A 227 -17.73 -9.81 -0.59
N ILE A 228 -17.58 -10.25 -1.85
CA ILE A 228 -16.35 -10.15 -2.63
C ILE A 228 -16.34 -8.81 -3.36
N ARG A 229 -15.23 -8.08 -3.26
CA ARG A 229 -15.04 -6.82 -3.99
C ARG A 229 -14.19 -6.99 -5.24
N SER A 230 -13.09 -7.73 -5.15
CA SER A 230 -12.20 -7.92 -6.29
C SER A 230 -12.80 -8.87 -7.33
N PRO A 231 -12.79 -8.53 -8.63
CA PRO A 231 -13.12 -9.49 -9.69
C PRO A 231 -12.22 -10.73 -9.67
N LEU A 232 -10.96 -10.59 -9.22
CA LEU A 232 -10.03 -11.71 -9.06
C LEU A 232 -10.45 -12.68 -7.97
N SER A 233 -11.19 -12.22 -6.96
CA SER A 233 -11.64 -13.04 -5.84
C SER A 233 -12.89 -13.87 -6.18
N VAL A 234 -13.57 -13.59 -7.30
CA VAL A 234 -14.75 -14.38 -7.72
C VAL A 234 -14.42 -15.86 -7.89
N LYS A 235 -13.19 -16.20 -8.33
CA LYS A 235 -12.74 -17.61 -8.40
C LYS A 235 -12.55 -18.23 -7.02
N LEU A 236 -12.19 -17.44 -6.01
CA LEU A 236 -11.99 -17.89 -4.62
C LEU A 236 -13.30 -18.34 -3.98
N GLN A 237 -14.45 -17.85 -4.46
CA GLN A 237 -15.78 -18.32 -4.04
C GLN A 237 -15.97 -19.82 -4.26
N LYS A 238 -15.27 -20.43 -5.22
CA LYS A 238 -15.37 -21.87 -5.50
C LYS A 238 -14.38 -22.71 -4.70
N GLU A 239 -13.45 -22.06 -4.01
CA GLU A 239 -12.41 -22.75 -3.25
C GLU A 239 -12.95 -23.37 -1.97
N SER A 240 -12.40 -24.53 -1.61
CA SER A 240 -12.71 -25.19 -0.34
C SER A 240 -12.19 -24.38 0.85
N PRO A 241 -12.74 -24.58 2.07
CA PRO A 241 -12.21 -23.92 3.27
C PRO A 241 -10.71 -24.13 3.48
N GLN A 242 -10.20 -25.34 3.21
CA GLN A 242 -8.77 -25.63 3.34
C GLN A 242 -7.95 -24.89 2.27
N SER A 243 -8.42 -24.88 1.02
CA SER A 243 -7.74 -24.14 -0.07
C SER A 243 -7.66 -22.65 0.24
N LEU A 244 -8.73 -22.06 0.77
CA LEU A 244 -8.73 -20.65 1.20
C LEU A 244 -7.70 -20.37 2.30
N LEU A 245 -7.49 -21.28 3.25
CA LEU A 245 -6.46 -21.11 4.29
C LEU A 245 -5.04 -21.11 3.71
N GLU A 246 -4.76 -21.99 2.74
CA GLU A 246 -3.45 -22.03 2.09
C GLU A 246 -3.21 -20.76 1.22
N ILE A 247 -4.25 -20.30 0.51
CA ILE A 247 -4.19 -19.06 -0.27
C ILE A 247 -4.00 -17.85 0.65
N GLU A 248 -4.74 -17.78 1.76
CA GLU A 248 -4.59 -16.72 2.77
C GLU A 248 -3.18 -16.68 3.32
N LYS A 249 -2.61 -17.83 3.72
CA LYS A 249 -1.23 -17.93 4.21
C LYS A 249 -0.22 -17.46 3.16
N LYS A 250 -0.41 -17.85 1.89
CA LYS A 250 0.45 -17.42 0.78
C LYS A 250 0.37 -15.90 0.59
N LEU A 251 -0.83 -15.33 0.55
CA LEU A 251 -1.05 -13.90 0.40
C LEU A 251 -0.51 -13.10 1.60
N LEU A 252 -0.70 -13.59 2.82
CA LEU A 252 -0.12 -12.99 4.03
C LEU A 252 1.39 -12.87 3.90
N ASN A 253 2.09 -13.97 3.60
CA ASN A 253 3.53 -13.96 3.41
C ASN A 253 3.97 -12.97 2.32
N GLN A 254 3.25 -12.89 1.20
CA GLN A 254 3.54 -11.94 0.14
C GLN A 254 3.32 -10.49 0.57
N THR A 255 2.23 -10.22 1.29
CA THR A 255 1.88 -8.90 1.81
C THR A 255 2.94 -8.42 2.79
N CYS A 256 3.37 -9.27 3.72
CA CYS A 256 4.45 -8.97 4.66
C CYS A 256 5.78 -8.69 3.93
N LYS A 257 6.13 -9.46 2.90
CA LYS A 257 7.33 -9.19 2.07
C LYS A 257 7.26 -7.83 1.38
N ILE A 258 6.12 -7.51 0.75
CA ILE A 258 5.93 -6.24 0.05
C ILE A 258 5.97 -5.08 1.05
N GLY A 259 5.28 -5.21 2.18
CA GLY A 259 5.30 -4.22 3.27
C GLY A 259 6.71 -3.97 3.82
N ALA A 260 7.49 -5.02 4.04
CA ALA A 260 8.90 -4.88 4.44
C ALA A 260 9.75 -4.19 3.35
N THR A 261 9.48 -4.44 2.07
CA THR A 261 10.13 -3.74 0.95
C THR A 261 9.71 -2.26 0.91
N LEU A 262 8.43 -1.95 1.14
CA LEU A 262 7.92 -0.59 1.21
C LEU A 262 8.65 0.23 2.27
N VAL A 263 8.79 -0.29 3.49
CA VAL A 263 9.52 0.38 4.58
C VAL A 263 10.98 0.63 4.22
N LYS A 264 11.63 -0.30 3.50
CA LYS A 264 13.02 -0.14 3.02
C LYS A 264 13.15 0.93 1.93
N VAL A 265 12.17 1.04 1.03
CA VAL A 265 12.18 2.01 -0.08
C VAL A 265 11.76 3.40 0.39
N ASN A 266 10.81 3.49 1.33
CA ASN A 266 10.36 4.73 1.92
C ASN A 266 9.84 4.49 3.35
N ARG A 267 10.66 4.83 4.35
CA ARG A 267 10.29 4.68 5.76
C ARG A 267 9.12 5.56 6.22
N TYR A 268 8.86 6.65 5.50
CA TYR A 268 7.87 7.66 5.88
C TYR A 268 6.43 7.32 5.47
N PHE A 269 6.27 6.46 4.46
CA PHE A 269 4.97 6.21 3.86
C PHE A 269 3.95 5.64 4.84
N MET A 270 4.34 4.63 5.62
CA MET A 270 3.41 4.01 6.56
C MET A 270 2.97 4.97 7.67
N HIS A 271 3.89 5.81 8.17
CA HIS A 271 3.55 6.86 9.13
C HIS A 271 2.48 7.81 8.57
N SER A 272 2.68 8.27 7.34
CA SER A 272 1.75 9.17 6.66
C SER A 272 0.45 8.48 6.24
N LEU A 273 0.46 7.16 6.04
CA LEU A 273 -0.75 6.40 5.76
C LEU A 273 -1.71 6.41 6.96
N PHE A 274 -1.16 6.35 8.18
CA PHE A 274 -1.95 6.40 9.42
C PHE A 274 -2.26 7.81 9.89
N ASP A 275 -1.38 8.78 9.56
CA ASP A 275 -1.57 10.20 9.84
C ASP A 275 -1.42 11.02 8.54
N PRO A 276 -2.49 11.08 7.72
CA PRO A 276 -2.45 11.69 6.40
C PRO A 276 -2.23 13.20 6.43
N ASP A 277 -2.69 13.90 7.47
CA ASP A 277 -2.82 15.36 7.47
C ASP A 277 -1.48 16.04 7.21
N ASP A 278 -0.39 15.58 7.84
CA ASP A 278 0.95 16.16 7.68
C ASP A 278 1.53 16.03 6.26
N SER A 279 1.09 15.04 5.49
CA SER A 279 1.62 14.74 4.16
C SER A 279 1.05 15.64 3.04
N PHE A 280 -0.12 16.26 3.26
CA PHE A 280 -0.83 17.04 2.23
C PHE A 280 -0.49 18.54 2.21
N PHE A 281 0.22 19.09 3.22
CA PHE A 281 0.35 20.54 3.41
C PHE A 281 1.66 21.20 2.94
N LYS A 282 2.67 20.47 2.44
CA LYS A 282 3.97 21.07 2.05
C LYS A 282 4.24 21.06 0.53
N ARG A 283 4.71 22.20 0.03
CA ARG A 283 5.14 22.41 -1.37
C ARG A 283 6.44 21.64 -1.63
N LEU A 284 6.40 20.69 -2.57
CA LEU A 284 7.53 19.83 -2.91
C LEU A 284 8.61 20.65 -3.64
N SER A 285 9.86 20.64 -3.15
CA SER A 285 10.99 21.36 -3.77
C SER A 285 11.96 20.43 -4.51
N PHE A 286 12.20 19.21 -4.03
CA PHE A 286 13.06 18.21 -4.68
C PHE A 286 12.63 16.76 -4.33
N ASN A 287 12.57 15.85 -5.31
CA ASN A 287 12.12 14.46 -5.13
C ASN A 287 13.27 13.49 -5.44
N TRP A 288 13.81 12.82 -4.42
CA TRP A 288 14.79 11.74 -4.57
C TRP A 288 14.29 10.46 -3.89
N MET A 289 14.85 9.30 -4.26
CA MET A 289 14.39 8.01 -3.76
C MET A 289 14.54 7.92 -2.23
N GLY A 290 13.45 7.61 -1.53
CA GLY A 290 13.40 7.54 -0.07
C GLY A 290 13.11 8.86 0.66
N SER A 291 12.94 9.97 -0.06
CA SER A 291 12.66 11.27 0.55
C SER A 291 11.21 11.43 1.00
N TRP A 292 10.97 12.44 1.85
CA TRP A 292 9.65 12.84 2.30
C TRP A 292 8.77 13.35 1.14
N GLU A 293 9.34 14.09 0.20
CA GLU A 293 8.62 14.62 -0.96
C GLU A 293 8.11 13.48 -1.86
N LYS A 294 8.90 12.42 -2.03
CA LYS A 294 8.48 11.23 -2.76
C LYS A 294 7.29 10.54 -2.08
N MET A 295 7.33 10.48 -0.76
CA MET A 295 6.22 9.96 0.04
C MET A 295 4.97 10.81 -0.17
N ALA A 296 5.06 12.14 -0.02
CA ALA A 296 3.91 13.03 -0.10
C ALA A 296 3.24 12.95 -1.48
N LEU A 297 4.02 12.83 -2.55
CA LEU A 297 3.50 12.58 -3.89
C LEU A 297 2.79 11.22 -4.00
N ALA A 298 3.37 10.16 -3.42
CA ALA A 298 2.75 8.84 -3.41
C ALA A 298 1.44 8.81 -2.59
N MET A 299 1.37 9.55 -1.48
CA MET A 299 0.13 9.74 -0.71
C MET A 299 -0.93 10.45 -1.54
N GLN A 300 -0.57 11.54 -2.23
CA GLN A 300 -1.49 12.23 -3.15
C GLN A 300 -2.00 11.32 -4.28
N ASN A 301 -1.16 10.41 -4.78
CA ASN A 301 -1.53 9.50 -5.87
C ASN A 301 -2.38 8.31 -5.41
N SER A 302 -2.32 7.88 -4.14
CA SER A 302 -2.86 6.57 -3.73
C SER A 302 -3.81 6.60 -2.55
N TYR A 303 -3.84 7.67 -1.74
CA TYR A 303 -4.61 7.68 -0.49
C TYR A 303 -6.12 7.49 -0.70
N ALA A 304 -6.68 8.09 -1.76
CA ALA A 304 -8.08 7.88 -2.12
C ALA A 304 -8.39 6.39 -2.37
N THR A 305 -7.50 5.67 -3.05
CA THR A 305 -7.62 4.22 -3.29
C THR A 305 -7.58 3.42 -1.99
N TRP A 306 -6.71 3.79 -1.04
CA TRP A 306 -6.68 3.17 0.30
C TRP A 306 -8.00 3.35 1.05
N TRP A 307 -8.54 4.56 1.04
CA TRP A 307 -9.80 4.89 1.69
C TRP A 307 -11.01 4.19 1.05
N GLU A 308 -11.01 4.04 -0.27
CA GLU A 308 -12.07 3.34 -1.02
C GLU A 308 -11.99 1.82 -0.87
N THR A 309 -10.81 1.27 -0.57
CA THR A 309 -10.60 -0.17 -0.32
C THR A 309 -10.95 -0.52 1.12
N GLU A 310 -12.25 -0.61 1.40
CA GLU A 310 -12.76 -0.88 2.75
C GLU A 310 -12.17 -2.18 3.35
N GLY A 311 -11.83 -2.15 4.63
CA GLY A 311 -11.20 -3.26 5.35
C GLY A 311 -9.67 -3.34 5.26
N ALA A 312 -9.04 -2.75 4.23
CA ALA A 312 -7.59 -2.81 4.09
C ALA A 312 -6.87 -2.02 5.20
N LEU A 313 -7.30 -0.78 5.46
CA LEU A 313 -6.77 0.03 6.56
C LEU A 313 -7.10 -0.59 7.92
N ASP A 314 -8.29 -1.17 8.09
CA ASP A 314 -8.70 -1.80 9.35
C ASP A 314 -7.75 -2.94 9.75
N LEU A 315 -7.29 -3.75 8.80
CA LEU A 315 -6.30 -4.80 9.04
C LEU A 315 -4.96 -4.21 9.51
N LEU A 316 -4.53 -3.11 8.90
CA LEU A 316 -3.27 -2.45 9.25
C LEU A 316 -3.35 -1.76 10.62
N TYR A 317 -4.48 -1.14 10.95
CA TYR A 317 -4.73 -0.58 12.28
C TYR A 317 -4.75 -1.68 13.34
N ASP A 318 -5.49 -2.78 13.15
CA ASP A 318 -5.53 -3.89 14.12
C ASP A 318 -4.14 -4.53 14.30
N ALA A 319 -3.35 -4.66 13.23
CA ALA A 319 -1.97 -5.14 13.31
C ALA A 319 -1.07 -4.19 14.11
N ARG A 320 -1.21 -2.87 13.91
CA ARG A 320 -0.49 -1.84 14.68
C ARG A 320 -0.86 -1.89 16.16
N GLU A 321 -2.13 -2.02 16.49
CA GLU A 321 -2.60 -2.13 17.88
C GLU A 321 -2.08 -3.42 18.54
N CYS A 322 -2.10 -4.55 17.82
CA CYS A 322 -1.51 -5.80 18.30
C CYS A 322 -0.02 -5.66 18.59
N ALA A 323 0.74 -5.04 17.67
CA ALA A 323 2.17 -4.79 17.86
C ALA A 323 2.43 -3.89 19.08
N ALA A 324 1.68 -2.80 19.22
CA ALA A 324 1.82 -1.87 20.34
C ALA A 324 1.54 -2.55 21.69
N ARG A 325 0.53 -3.42 21.76
CA ARG A 325 0.15 -4.15 22.99
C ARG A 325 1.19 -5.18 23.43
N ASP A 326 1.82 -5.88 22.49
CA ASP A 326 2.78 -6.94 22.80
C ASP A 326 4.19 -6.43 23.07
N TYR A 327 4.52 -5.26 22.52
CA TYR A 327 5.86 -4.68 22.62
C TYR A 327 5.90 -3.37 23.40
N GLU A 328 4.90 -3.06 24.23
CA GLU A 328 4.86 -1.84 25.04
C GLU A 328 6.17 -1.64 25.85
N ASP A 329 6.68 -2.71 26.46
CA ASP A 329 7.94 -2.72 27.22
C ASP A 329 9.18 -2.97 26.33
N GLY A 330 9.06 -3.83 25.31
CA GLY A 330 10.18 -4.22 24.44
C GLY A 330 10.55 -3.21 23.34
N ILE A 331 9.62 -2.34 22.92
CA ILE A 331 9.88 -1.26 21.96
C ILE A 331 10.87 -0.24 22.56
N GLU A 332 10.82 -0.01 23.87
CA GLU A 332 11.75 0.89 24.55
C GLU A 332 13.16 0.33 24.57
N GLU A 333 13.35 -0.92 25.00
CA GLU A 333 14.65 -1.59 24.98
C GLU A 333 15.25 -1.70 23.57
N LEU A 334 14.42 -2.03 22.57
CA LEU A 334 14.85 -2.09 21.17
C LEU A 334 15.23 -0.72 20.63
N ALA A 335 14.48 0.33 21.02
CA ALA A 335 14.76 1.69 20.57
C ALA A 335 16.03 2.25 21.20
N GLU A 336 16.27 2.01 22.49
CA GLU A 336 17.52 2.38 23.17
C GLU A 336 18.73 1.66 22.54
N ALA A 337 18.61 0.36 22.25
CA ALA A 337 19.66 -0.41 21.59
C ALA A 337 19.93 0.05 20.13
N GLU A 338 18.92 0.57 19.42
CA GLU A 338 19.10 1.20 18.10
C GLU A 338 19.61 2.65 18.20
N GLU A 339 19.30 3.39 19.27
CA GLU A 339 19.77 4.75 19.52
C GLU A 339 21.29 4.79 19.63
N GLU A 340 21.87 3.89 20.44
CA GLU A 340 23.32 3.74 20.61
C GLU A 340 24.07 3.53 19.27
N ARG A 341 23.36 2.98 18.27
CA ARG A 341 23.90 2.73 16.91
C ARG A 341 23.59 3.86 15.92
N SER A 342 22.57 4.68 16.17
CA SER A 342 21.97 5.53 15.13
C SER A 342 22.50 6.96 15.04
N GLY A 343 23.46 7.35 15.88
CA GLY A 343 24.27 8.55 15.66
C GLY A 343 23.47 9.85 15.47
N GLY A 344 22.42 10.06 16.28
CA GLY A 344 21.70 11.34 16.36
C GLY A 344 20.19 11.33 16.09
N ARG A 345 19.54 10.16 16.01
CA ARG A 345 18.06 10.07 16.04
C ARG A 345 17.54 10.06 17.46
N THR A 346 16.31 10.55 17.65
CA THR A 346 15.63 10.48 18.96
C THR A 346 15.07 9.08 19.20
N VAL A 347 14.94 8.67 20.48
CA VAL A 347 14.33 7.40 20.87
C VAL A 347 12.90 7.30 20.31
N GLU A 348 12.15 8.39 20.31
CA GLU A 348 10.78 8.46 19.79
C GLU A 348 10.70 8.12 18.30
N GLU A 349 11.57 8.70 17.47
CA GLU A 349 11.65 8.36 16.03
C GLU A 349 12.00 6.89 15.81
N ILE A 350 12.83 6.31 16.68
CA ILE A 350 13.21 4.90 16.60
C ILE A 350 12.04 4.00 17.00
N LYS A 351 11.34 4.33 18.09
CA LYS A 351 10.14 3.62 18.54
C LYS A 351 9.07 3.59 17.44
N GLU A 352 8.84 4.71 16.78
CA GLU A 352 7.92 4.80 15.64
C GLU A 352 8.36 3.91 14.47
N ASP A 353 9.64 3.96 14.07
CA ASP A 353 10.19 3.10 12.99
C ASP A 353 10.13 1.60 13.33
N VAL A 354 10.35 1.23 14.60
CA VAL A 354 10.16 -0.15 15.09
C VAL A 354 8.68 -0.53 15.00
N GLY A 355 7.78 0.33 15.48
CA GLY A 355 6.33 0.09 15.45
C GLY A 355 5.81 -0.19 14.03
N VAL A 356 6.24 0.60 13.04
CA VAL A 356 5.86 0.37 11.63
C VAL A 356 6.39 -0.95 11.07
N ARG A 357 7.59 -1.37 11.48
CA ARG A 357 8.15 -2.68 11.07
C ARG A 357 7.33 -3.83 11.64
N LEU A 358 6.92 -3.73 12.91
CA LEU A 358 6.17 -4.76 13.62
C LEU A 358 4.77 -5.00 13.05
N ILE A 359 4.15 -4.02 12.37
CA ILE A 359 2.84 -4.20 11.69
C ILE A 359 2.85 -5.45 10.80
N TRP A 360 3.96 -5.70 10.09
CA TRP A 360 4.05 -6.83 9.17
C TRP A 360 4.22 -8.17 9.89
N GLU A 361 4.75 -8.18 11.11
CA GLU A 361 4.83 -9.37 11.96
C GLU A 361 3.45 -9.71 12.55
N TYR A 362 2.66 -8.68 12.85
CA TYR A 362 1.33 -8.80 13.46
C TYR A 362 0.17 -8.88 12.47
N LEU A 363 0.41 -8.71 11.16
CA LEU A 363 -0.64 -8.75 10.15
C LEU A 363 -1.40 -10.10 10.14
N GLY A 364 -0.71 -11.22 10.41
CA GLY A 364 -1.34 -12.53 10.53
C GLY A 364 -2.38 -12.56 11.65
N TRP A 365 -2.02 -12.04 12.83
CA TRP A 365 -2.93 -11.93 13.97
C TRP A 365 -4.12 -11.01 13.66
N ALA A 366 -3.90 -9.91 12.95
CA ALA A 366 -4.98 -9.01 12.54
C ALA A 366 -6.00 -9.69 11.61
N VAL A 367 -5.54 -10.49 10.65
CA VAL A 367 -6.42 -11.27 9.76
C VAL A 367 -7.20 -12.33 10.53
N GLU A 368 -6.58 -12.98 11.51
CA GLU A 368 -7.24 -13.94 12.39
C GLU A 368 -8.30 -13.28 13.29
N ASN A 369 -7.96 -12.15 13.92
CA ASN A 369 -8.87 -11.33 14.71
C ASN A 369 -10.09 -10.90 13.89
N ALA A 370 -9.85 -10.41 12.69
CA ALA A 370 -10.90 -9.97 11.78
C ALA A 370 -11.84 -11.13 11.36
N SER A 371 -11.36 -12.38 11.43
CA SER A 371 -12.11 -13.60 11.12
C SER A 371 -12.76 -14.27 12.34
N TYR A 372 -12.55 -13.72 13.54
CA TYR A 372 -13.00 -14.27 14.82
C TYR A 372 -14.40 -13.76 15.19
N LEU A 373 -15.29 -14.68 15.55
CA LEU A 373 -16.71 -14.40 15.84
C LEU A 373 -17.06 -14.46 17.34
N GLY A 374 -16.08 -14.74 18.20
CA GLY A 374 -16.28 -14.82 19.65
C GLY A 374 -16.08 -13.48 20.38
N PRO A 375 -16.04 -13.49 21.72
CA PRO A 375 -15.82 -12.31 22.54
C PRO A 375 -14.47 -11.63 22.26
N TRP A 376 -14.41 -10.30 22.30
CA TRP A 376 -13.17 -9.56 22.03
C TRP A 376 -11.98 -10.04 22.88
N SER A 377 -12.21 -10.32 24.17
CA SER A 377 -11.20 -10.81 25.12
C SER A 377 -10.59 -12.17 24.77
N GLU A 378 -11.20 -12.91 23.85
CA GLU A 378 -10.76 -14.25 23.43
C GLU A 378 -10.24 -14.28 22.01
N ARG A 379 -10.03 -13.11 21.38
CA ARG A 379 -9.41 -13.01 20.07
C ARG A 379 -8.04 -13.71 20.02
N PRO A 380 -7.65 -14.30 18.88
CA PRO A 380 -6.35 -14.96 18.73
C PRO A 380 -5.17 -14.10 19.19
N SER A 381 -5.15 -12.80 18.84
CA SER A 381 -4.09 -11.91 19.30
C SER A 381 -4.08 -11.72 20.82
N GLU A 382 -5.24 -11.65 21.48
CA GLU A 382 -5.35 -11.49 22.94
C GLU A 382 -4.91 -12.75 23.69
N GLN A 383 -5.15 -13.93 23.10
CA GLN A 383 -4.61 -15.18 23.61
C GLN A 383 -3.08 -15.22 23.46
N HIS A 384 -2.57 -14.79 22.31
CA HIS A 384 -1.13 -14.67 22.06
C HIS A 384 -0.45 -13.71 23.04
N THR A 385 -0.98 -12.50 23.21
CA THR A 385 -0.48 -11.51 24.17
C THR A 385 -0.38 -12.09 25.58
N ARG A 386 -1.44 -12.78 26.05
CA ARG A 386 -1.45 -13.40 27.38
C ARG A 386 -0.39 -14.49 27.50
N ALA A 387 -0.30 -15.38 26.51
CA ALA A 387 0.69 -16.44 26.49
C ALA A 387 2.13 -15.90 26.47
N ASN A 388 2.40 -14.83 25.70
CA ASN A 388 3.70 -14.18 25.67
C ASN A 388 4.05 -13.54 27.02
N LYS A 389 3.11 -12.84 27.66
CA LYS A 389 3.32 -12.23 28.99
C LYS A 389 3.56 -13.29 30.06
N GLU A 390 2.83 -14.40 30.02
CA GLU A 390 3.04 -15.54 30.93
C GLU A 390 4.42 -16.19 30.72
N ALA A 391 4.83 -16.39 29.47
CA ALA A 391 6.15 -16.94 29.15
C ALA A 391 7.29 -16.02 29.57
N TRP A 392 7.13 -14.70 29.40
CA TRP A 392 8.14 -13.72 29.82
C TRP A 392 8.25 -13.66 31.35
N ALA A 393 7.12 -13.67 32.07
CA ALA A 393 7.13 -13.74 33.53
C ALA A 393 7.81 -15.01 34.05
N GLN A 394 7.58 -16.17 33.42
CA GLN A 394 8.28 -17.42 33.75
C GLN A 394 9.78 -17.32 33.51
N GLY A 395 10.22 -16.75 32.38
CA GLY A 395 11.64 -16.55 32.09
C GLY A 395 12.33 -15.64 33.11
N MET A 396 11.66 -14.56 33.54
CA MET A 396 12.17 -13.66 34.57
C MET A 396 12.27 -14.35 35.94
N GLU A 397 11.32 -15.22 36.29
CA GLU A 397 11.39 -16.03 37.51
C GLU A 397 12.56 -17.03 37.46
N GLU A 398 12.78 -17.70 36.32
CA GLU A 398 13.90 -18.62 36.12
C GLU A 398 15.26 -17.90 36.17
N GLU A 399 15.38 -16.72 35.57
CA GLU A 399 16.61 -15.91 35.61
C GLU A 399 16.89 -15.38 37.02
N ALA A 400 15.87 -14.90 37.73
CA ALA A 400 15.99 -14.48 39.12
C ALA A 400 16.37 -15.65 40.05
N GLU A 401 15.84 -16.85 39.79
CA GLU A 401 16.26 -18.06 40.50
C GLU A 401 17.72 -18.38 40.18
N PHE A 402 18.14 -18.37 38.92
CA PHE A 402 19.52 -18.61 38.50
C PHE A 402 20.52 -17.62 39.13
N ASP A 403 20.19 -16.33 39.15
CA ASP A 403 20.98 -15.29 39.80
C ASP A 403 21.04 -15.47 41.32
N GLY A 404 19.92 -15.90 41.93
CA GLY A 404 19.87 -16.29 43.34
C GLY A 404 20.83 -17.45 43.65
N TRP A 405 20.87 -18.46 42.78
CA TRP A 405 21.81 -19.59 42.91
C TRP A 405 23.27 -19.18 42.71
N LEU A 406 23.55 -18.23 41.80
CA LEU A 406 24.89 -17.68 41.62
C LEU A 406 25.34 -16.87 42.84
N ASP A 407 24.47 -16.03 43.42
CA ASP A 407 24.79 -15.25 44.63
C ASP A 407 24.96 -16.16 45.86
N GLU A 408 24.15 -17.22 45.98
CA GLU A 408 24.30 -18.25 47.02
C GLU A 408 25.60 -19.06 46.83
N GLY A 409 25.95 -19.42 45.59
CA GLY A 409 27.22 -20.08 45.26
C GLY A 409 28.45 -19.20 45.56
N LEU A 410 28.37 -17.89 45.30
CA LEU A 410 29.36 -16.88 45.68
C LEU A 410 29.45 -16.71 47.21
N ARG A 411 28.33 -16.77 47.93
CA ARG A 411 28.32 -16.76 49.41
C ARG A 411 28.96 -18.03 49.98
N VAL A 412 28.66 -19.20 49.44
CA VAL A 412 29.24 -20.49 49.87
C VAL A 412 30.75 -20.52 49.62
N THR A 413 31.23 -20.06 48.47
CA THR A 413 32.69 -19.96 48.19
C THR A 413 33.40 -18.93 49.07
N LYS A 414 32.73 -17.83 49.45
CA LYS A 414 33.24 -16.83 50.40
C LYS A 414 33.28 -17.38 51.83
N ILE A 415 32.28 -18.16 52.25
CA ILE A 415 32.24 -18.85 53.54
C ILE A 415 33.31 -19.95 53.60
N ILE A 416 33.50 -20.74 52.54
CA ILE A 416 34.56 -21.76 52.45
C ILE A 416 35.95 -21.09 52.51
N SER A 417 36.14 -19.95 51.83
CA SER A 417 37.40 -19.17 51.91
C SER A 417 37.67 -18.59 53.30
N ILE A 418 36.64 -18.15 54.02
CA ILE A 418 36.76 -17.66 55.42
C ILE A 418 37.03 -18.82 56.39
N THR A 419 36.47 -20.00 56.12
CA THR A 419 36.62 -21.19 56.98
C THR A 419 38.00 -21.86 56.76
N LEU A 420 38.46 -21.96 55.51
CA LEU A 420 39.81 -22.46 55.17
C LEU A 420 40.92 -21.44 55.46
N GLY A 421 40.62 -20.14 55.42
CA GLY A 421 41.54 -19.07 55.82
C GLY A 421 41.81 -19.01 57.33
N LYS A 422 40.90 -19.53 58.17
CA LYS A 422 41.09 -19.62 59.63
C LYS A 422 41.80 -20.89 60.10
N SER A 423 41.90 -21.92 59.25
CA SER A 423 42.64 -23.16 59.58
C SER A 423 44.14 -23.10 59.25
N ARG A 424 44.66 -21.97 58.77
CA ARG A 424 46.09 -21.81 58.41
C ARG A 424 46.90 -20.89 59.32
N LEU A 425 46.40 -20.55 60.51
CA LEU A 425 47.07 -19.65 61.46
C LEU A 425 47.22 -20.20 62.89
N SER A 426 47.31 -21.52 63.06
CA SER A 426 47.63 -22.12 64.38
C SER A 426 48.56 -23.34 64.32
N LEU A 427 49.57 -23.30 63.44
CA LEU A 427 50.74 -24.17 63.48
C LEU A 427 51.87 -23.46 62.72
N TRP A 428 52.49 -22.46 63.37
CA TRP A 428 53.90 -22.08 63.36
C TRP A 428 54.12 -20.97 64.38
#